data_AF-A0A935QDF9-F1
#
_entry.id   AF-A0A935QDF9-F1
#
_cell.length_a   1.000
_cell.length_b   1.000
_cell.length_c   1.000
_cell.angle_alpha   90.00
_cell.angle_beta   90.00
_cell.angle_gamma   90.00
#
_symmetry.space_group_name_H-M   'P 1'
#
loop_
_entity.id
_entity.type
_entity.pdbx_description
1 polymer ?
#
loop_
_entity_poly.entity_id
_entity_poly.type
_entity_poly.pdbx_seq_one_letter_code
_entity_poly.pdbx_strand_id
1 'polypeptide(L)' 'MLEGIGVGAYNRFDVGVQGLQVGIFNYASELHGAQIGLLNYAGNNRRGTRWLPLLNLHLGD' A
#
# COMPACT_ATOMS: atom_id res chain seq x y z
N MET A 1 -1.18 -4.21 -13.27
CA MET A 1 -1.28 -3.05 -12.38
C MET A 1 -2.75 -2.77 -12.12
N LEU A 2 -3.15 -2.56 -10.87
CA LEU A 2 -4.49 -2.12 -10.49
C LEU A 2 -4.43 -0.61 -10.23
N GLU A 3 -5.29 0.16 -10.90
CA GLU A 3 -5.36 1.61 -10.71
C GLU A 3 -6.66 1.98 -10.01
N GLY A 4 -6.58 2.79 -8.95
CA GLY A 4 -7.76 3.34 -8.29
C GLY A 4 -7.67 3.40 -6.77
N ILE A 5 -8.84 3.32 -6.13
CA ILE A 5 -8.99 3.43 -4.68
C ILE A 5 -9.52 2.10 -4.12
N GLY A 6 -8.78 1.51 -3.18
CA GLY A 6 -9.22 0.35 -2.40
C GLY A 6 -9.64 0.78 -1.00
N VAL A 7 -10.86 0.42 -0.57
CA VAL A 7 -11.34 0.71 0.79
C VAL A 7 -11.88 -0.58 1.41
N GLY A 8 -11.38 -0.93 2.59
CA GLY A 8 -11.80 -2.13 3.30
C GLY A 8 -10.97 -2.39 4.54
N ALA A 9 -11.48 -3.22 5.47
CA ALA A 9 -10.72 -3.57 6.67
C ALA A 9 -9.39 -4.27 6.34
N TYR A 10 -9.39 -5.09 5.29
CA TYR A 10 -8.24 -5.84 4.82
C TYR A 10 -8.11 -5.68 3.29
N ASN A 11 -7.12 -4.91 2.85
CA ASN A 11 -6.76 -4.78 1.44
C ASN A 11 -5.48 -5.58 1.18
N ARG A 12 -5.55 -6.57 0.30
CA ARG A 12 -4.38 -7.35 -0.12
C ARG A 12 -4.35 -7.47 -1.63
N PHE A 13 -3.30 -6.92 -2.22
CA PHE A 13 -3.02 -7.00 -3.64
C PHE A 13 -1.65 -7.62 -3.84
N ASP A 14 -1.64 -8.85 -4.37
CA ASP A 14 -0.38 -9.51 -4.74
C ASP A 14 0.16 -9.01 -6.10
N VAL A 15 -0.52 -8.03 -6.72
CA VAL A 15 -0.12 -7.30 -7.93
C VAL A 15 0.21 -5.84 -7.62
N GLY A 16 0.88 -5.14 -8.54
CA GLY A 16 1.16 -3.72 -8.40
C GLY A 16 -0.10 -2.85 -8.38
N VAL A 17 -0.11 -1.85 -7.49
CA VAL A 17 -1.23 -0.93 -7.25
C VAL A 17 -0.78 0.51 -7.50
N GLN A 18 -1.53 1.25 -8.32
CA GLN A 18 -1.41 2.69 -8.50
C GLN A 18 -2.62 3.40 -7.88
N GLY A 19 -2.40 4.19 -6.84
CA GLY A 19 -3.48 4.92 -6.18
C GLY A 19 -3.50 4.78 -4.65
N LEU A 20 -4.72 4.80 -4.08
CA LEU A 20 -4.92 4.94 -2.64
C LEU A 20 -5.55 3.67 -2.03
N GLN A 21 -4.99 3.15 -0.94
CA GLN A 21 -5.63 2.10 -0.13
C GLN A 21 -5.96 2.64 1.26
N VAL A 22 -7.18 2.40 1.74
CA VAL A 22 -7.62 2.79 3.08
C VAL A 22 -8.17 1.56 3.80
N GLY A 23 -7.62 1.25 4.97
CA GLY A 23 -8.01 0.04 5.70
C GLY A 23 -7.35 -0.12 7.06
N ILE A 24 -7.64 -1.22 7.75
CA ILE A 24 -6.90 -1.57 8.97
C ILE A 24 -5.55 -2.18 8.57
N PHE A 25 -5.58 -3.09 7.61
CA PHE A 25 -4.41 -3.71 7.02
C PHE A 25 -4.39 -3.48 5.52
N ASN A 26 -3.29 -2.96 4.99
CA ASN A 26 -3.05 -2.80 3.56
C ASN A 26 -1.79 -3.56 3.15
N TYR A 27 -1.84 -4.27 2.02
CA TYR A 27 -0.72 -4.98 1.44
C TYR A 27 -0.70 -4.79 -0.07
N ALA A 28 0.44 -4.38 -0.61
CA ALA A 28 0.74 -4.35 -2.03
C ALA A 28 2.12 -4.96 -2.29
N SER A 29 2.25 -5.80 -3.31
CA SER A 29 3.55 -6.26 -3.79
C SER A 29 4.37 -5.09 -4.36
N GLU A 30 3.72 -4.21 -5.12
CA GLU A 30 4.25 -2.93 -5.58
C GLU A 30 3.21 -1.82 -5.34
N LEU A 31 3.62 -0.71 -4.76
CA LEU A 31 2.77 0.45 -4.48
C LEU A 31 3.29 1.65 -5.27
N HIS A 32 2.40 2.33 -6.01
CA HIS A 32 2.64 3.64 -6.63
C HIS A 32 1.51 4.58 -6.18
N GLY A 33 1.65 5.13 -4.98
CA GLY A 33 0.65 5.97 -4.35
C GLY A 33 0.73 5.93 -2.83
N ALA A 34 -0.42 5.79 -2.17
CA ALA A 34 -0.56 5.91 -0.73
C ALA A 34 -1.36 4.76 -0.11
N GLN A 35 -1.01 4.36 1.10
CA GLN A 35 -1.80 3.48 1.95
C GLN A 35 -2.03 4.16 3.29
N ILE A 36 -3.28 4.17 3.76
CA ILE A 36 -3.68 4.70 5.06
C ILE A 36 -4.30 3.55 5.85
N GLY A 37 -3.72 3.26 7.02
CA GLY A 37 -4.18 2.17 7.85
C GLY A 37 -3.30 1.84 9.03
N LEU A 38 -3.79 1.01 9.97
CA LEU A 38 -3.01 0.66 11.15
C LEU A 38 -1.71 -0.06 10.79
N LEU A 39 -1.74 -0.91 9.77
CA LEU A 39 -0.56 -1.60 9.26
C LEU A 39 -0.55 -1.61 7.72
N ASN A 40 0.52 -1.11 7.13
CA ASN A 40 0.64 -0.94 5.68
C ASN A 40 1.92 -1.61 5.17
N TYR A 41 1.79 -2.47 4.15
CA TYR A 41 2.89 -3.12 3.46
C TYR A 41 3.00 -2.70 1.98
N ALA A 42 4.20 -2.28 1.60
CA ALA A 42 4.60 -2.03 0.22
C ALA A 42 5.90 -2.79 -0.10
N GLY A 43 5.86 -3.79 -0.99
CA GLY A 43 7.01 -4.66 -1.27
C GLY A 43 8.16 -3.99 -2.02
N ASN A 44 7.85 -2.98 -2.86
CA ASN A 44 8.81 -2.15 -3.59
C ASN A 44 9.48 -1.07 -2.74
N ASN A 45 9.06 -0.88 -1.48
CA ASN A 45 9.74 0.02 -0.55
C ASN A 45 11.08 -0.54 -0.04
N ARG A 46 11.95 0.36 0.40
CA ARG A 46 13.20 0.02 1.11
C ARG A 46 12.88 -0.84 2.33
N ARG A 47 13.77 -1.74 2.73
CA ARG A 47 13.53 -2.71 3.83
C ARG A 47 12.91 -2.08 5.10
N GLY A 48 13.35 -0.88 5.49
CA GLY A 48 12.83 -0.16 6.65
C GLY A 48 11.47 0.54 6.47
N THR A 49 11.05 0.80 5.23
CA THR A 49 9.76 1.46 4.90
C THR A 49 8.75 0.50 4.27
N ARG A 50 9.08 -0.80 4.17
CA ARG A 50 8.15 -1.83 3.70
C ARG A 50 6.93 -1.91 4.60
N TRP A 51 7.13 -1.85 5.91
CA TRP A 51 6.07 -1.84 6.91
C TRP A 51 6.03 -0.48 7.58
N LEU A 52 4.93 0.26 7.41
CA LEU A 52 4.71 1.52 8.10
C LEU A 52 3.33 1.56 8.76
N PRO A 53 3.23 2.04 10.00
CA PRO A 53 1.94 2.28 10.64
C PRO A 53 1.33 3.58 10.12
N LEU A 54 0.01 3.67 10.16
CA LEU A 54 -0.83 4.82 9.81
C LEU A 54 -0.77 5.25 8.34
N LEU A 55 0.43 5.50 7.80
CA LEU A 55 0.64 6.00 6.44
C LEU A 55 1.87 5.33 5.81
N ASN A 56 1.71 4.87 4.57
CA ASN A 56 2.81 4.42 3.73
C ASN A 56 2.70 5.07 2.34
N LEU A 57 3.79 5.62 1.83
CA LEU A 57 3.84 6.35 0.57
C LEU A 57 4.94 5.76 -0.32
N HIS A 58 4.64 5.62 -1.60
CA HIS A 58 5.63 5.31 -2.62
C HIS A 58 5.27 6.07 -3.90
N LEU A 59 6.02 7.13 -4.18
CA LEU A 59 5.86 8.01 -5.33
C LEU A 59 7.15 7.93 -6.16
N GLY A 60 7.37 6.79 -6.79
CA GLY A 60 8.54 6.51 -7.63
C GLY A 60 8.19 5.45 -8.67
N ASP A 61 9.02 5.33 -9.70
CA ASP A 61 8.91 4.31 -10.74
C ASP A 61 9.53 2.98 -10.31
#